data_AF-A0A813J0P7-F1
#
_entry.id   AF-A0A813J0P7-F1
#
_cell.length_a   1.000
_cell.length_b   1.000
_cell.length_c   1.000
_cell.angle_alpha   90.00
_cell.angle_beta   90.00
_cell.angle_gamma   90.00
#
_symmetry.space_group_name_H-M   'P 1'
#
loop_
_entity.id
_entity.type
_entity.pdbx_description
1 polymer ?
#
loop_
_entity_poly.entity_id
_entity_poly.type
_entity_poly.pdbx_seq_one_letter_code
_entity_poly.pdbx_strand_id
1 'polypeptide(L)'
;MKQQQQQQQQQQHNNNNNNNNNNNNNNNLAMACRGRDRTQEVRLHKRRWQILGLGAVLATARLCEASKNNNNNNCAFAHPRPHGSHAVQLADVSACSLAQQRLQRHLGVLLARSLPGAMPDLLEELVADVQRLVEADAEPGHESTLNARWHRRCDRLAWWLSENASLAAKVLSRQASARDALASADRYSAEAAGNWQHVQQHHRNIRGGSTASTSGSVESLRRYAAAMQQVSGRRWHREGIRWCREQCQRFFFEGGSQRLHAKLERRRHFEQTGRRLEAMTSSAQESPQGPESENGKRVLKLLDIGSSGCLFEPFPELLPTALDLHPSHPKAYECDFLKLEVGEPNTGIVAEDSALGAGLLRRLPGQEFDAAVMSCVLSYVQDPALRARMVEKACDLLARPGLLLLVDTFTIDRKTCQFSKDSMLREWRASFAEAGLTMLQYQLLPNSHAMAFALPQAGLGNERTALRPLRVRRDADMDARRERKAAKYMSSGQVFFASGCHGWQ
;
A
#
# COMPACT_ATOMS: atom_id res chain seq x y z
N MET A 1 -23.51 46.96 13.80
CA MET A 1 -22.94 46.92 15.17
C MET A 1 -23.90 46.41 16.24
N LYS A 2 -25.11 46.97 16.45
CA LYS A 2 -26.03 46.49 17.50
C LYS A 2 -26.43 45.01 17.38
N GLN A 3 -26.59 44.50 16.15
CA GLN A 3 -26.95 43.10 15.89
C GLN A 3 -25.81 42.12 16.21
N GLN A 4 -24.55 42.56 16.04
CA GLN A 4 -23.36 41.77 16.35
C GLN A 4 -23.12 41.69 17.86
N GLN A 5 -23.45 42.77 18.59
CA GLN A 5 -23.40 42.80 20.05
C GLN A 5 -24.47 41.90 20.67
N GLN A 6 -25.65 41.78 20.05
CA GLN A 6 -26.73 40.89 20.49
C GLN A 6 -26.38 39.40 20.27
N GLN A 7 -25.70 39.06 19.17
CA GLN A 7 -25.20 37.70 18.95
C GLN A 7 -24.08 37.31 19.93
N GLN A 8 -23.18 38.22 20.30
CA GLN A 8 -22.16 37.93 21.31
C GLN A 8 -22.75 37.70 22.71
N GLN A 9 -23.79 38.45 23.09
CA GLN A 9 -24.47 38.24 24.38
C GLN A 9 -25.22 36.90 24.44
N GLN A 10 -25.84 36.46 23.34
CA GLN A 10 -26.46 35.12 23.27
C GLN A 10 -25.45 33.98 23.37
N GLN A 11 -24.26 34.13 22.77
CA GLN A 11 -23.21 33.11 22.88
C GLN A 11 -22.63 33.00 24.30
N GLN A 12 -22.50 34.13 25.02
CA GLN A 12 -22.06 34.09 26.42
C GLN A 12 -23.10 33.47 27.36
N HIS A 13 -24.39 33.68 27.09
CA HIS A 13 -25.46 33.07 27.88
C HIS A 13 -25.53 31.54 27.69
N ASN A 14 -25.32 31.06 26.46
CA ASN A 14 -25.30 29.63 26.16
C ASN A 14 -24.08 28.91 26.77
N ASN A 15 -22.93 29.58 26.88
CA ASN A 15 -21.73 29.00 27.50
C ASN A 15 -21.85 28.89 29.03
N ASN A 16 -22.56 29.81 29.69
CA ASN A 16 -22.78 29.74 31.14
C ASN A 16 -23.76 28.63 31.55
N ASN A 17 -24.76 28.30 30.71
CA ASN A 17 -25.70 27.22 31.00
C ASN A 17 -25.07 25.81 30.89
N ASN A 18 -24.04 25.63 30.06
CA ASN A 18 -23.34 24.34 29.95
C ASN A 18 -22.40 24.04 31.12
N ASN A 19 -21.91 25.06 31.84
CA ASN A 19 -21.04 24.85 33.01
C ASN A 19 -21.81 24.49 34.29
N ASN A 20 -23.09 24.89 34.41
CA ASN A 20 -23.90 24.56 35.59
C ASN A 20 -24.46 23.12 35.57
N ASN A 21 -24.55 22.48 34.40
CA ASN A 21 -25.06 21.11 34.30
C ASN A 21 -24.03 20.02 34.64
N ASN A 22 -22.74 20.38 34.71
CA ASN A 22 -21.66 19.41 34.99
C ASN A 22 -21.31 19.32 36.49
N ASN A 23 -21.77 20.26 37.32
CA ASN A 23 -21.46 20.29 38.76
C ASN A 23 -22.54 19.63 39.65
N ASN A 24 -23.72 19.33 39.09
CA ASN A 24 -24.83 18.75 39.86
C ASN A 24 -24.89 17.22 39.86
N ASN A 25 -24.02 16.54 39.09
CA ASN A 25 -24.03 15.07 39.01
C ASN A 25 -23.01 14.37 39.93
N ASN A 26 -22.14 15.12 40.61
CA ASN A 26 -21.11 14.55 41.50
C ASN A 26 -21.52 14.49 42.99
N ASN A 27 -22.60 15.16 43.41
CA ASN A 27 -23.01 15.16 44.82
C ASN A 27 -24.07 14.11 45.20
N ASN A 28 -24.72 13.44 44.24
CA ASN A 28 -25.75 12.43 44.52
C ASN A 28 -25.23 10.98 44.63
N LEU A 29 -23.94 10.72 44.40
CA LEU A 29 -23.33 9.39 44.57
C LEU A 29 -22.66 9.17 45.93
N ALA A 30 -22.51 10.23 46.75
CA ALA A 30 -21.78 10.17 48.03
C ALA A 30 -22.64 9.81 49.25
N MET A 31 -23.97 9.64 49.11
CA MET A 31 -24.91 9.46 50.23
C MET A 31 -25.61 8.09 50.32
N ALA A 32 -25.35 7.14 49.41
CA ALA A 32 -26.14 5.90 49.32
C ALA A 32 -25.47 4.59 49.83
N CYS A 33 -24.30 4.64 50.48
CA CYS A 33 -23.62 3.42 50.96
C CYS A 33 -23.10 3.55 52.41
N ARG A 34 -24.02 3.56 53.38
CA ARG A 34 -23.71 3.18 54.76
C ARG A 34 -24.54 1.95 55.12
N GLY A 35 -23.87 0.88 55.50
CA GLY A 35 -24.49 -0.33 56.03
C GLY A 35 -24.65 -1.45 55.01
N ARG A 36 -23.57 -2.18 54.72
CA ARG A 36 -23.63 -3.60 54.32
C ARG A 36 -22.25 -4.26 54.54
N ASP A 37 -22.31 -5.52 54.94
CA ASP A 37 -21.21 -6.33 55.46
C ASP A 37 -20.07 -6.53 54.43
N ARG A 38 -18.89 -5.97 54.74
CA ARG A 38 -17.69 -5.93 53.87
C ARG A 38 -17.17 -7.30 53.46
N THR A 39 -17.53 -8.37 54.15
CA THR A 39 -16.97 -9.71 53.89
C THR A 39 -17.68 -10.47 52.77
N GLN A 40 -18.97 -10.21 52.51
CA GLN A 40 -19.69 -10.78 51.36
C GLN A 40 -19.39 -10.04 50.05
N GLU A 41 -19.23 -8.72 50.11
CA GLU A 41 -18.99 -7.88 48.93
C GLU A 41 -17.62 -8.14 48.31
N VAL A 42 -16.58 -8.38 49.13
CA VAL A 42 -15.24 -8.78 48.67
C VAL A 42 -15.26 -10.14 47.97
N ARG A 43 -16.10 -11.10 48.41
CA ARG A 43 -16.22 -12.42 47.74
C ARG A 43 -16.97 -12.35 46.40
N LEU A 44 -17.99 -11.50 46.30
CA LEU A 44 -18.72 -11.23 45.05
C LEU A 44 -17.89 -10.40 44.06
N HIS A 45 -17.08 -9.45 44.53
CA HIS A 45 -16.12 -8.72 43.70
C HIS A 45 -15.01 -9.66 43.19
N LYS A 46 -14.42 -10.51 44.03
CA LYS A 46 -13.39 -11.46 43.63
C LYS A 46 -13.87 -12.40 42.51
N ARG A 47 -15.13 -12.86 42.56
CA ARG A 47 -15.76 -13.66 41.49
C ARG A 47 -16.08 -12.85 40.22
N ARG A 48 -16.59 -11.61 40.34
CA ARG A 48 -16.85 -10.73 39.17
C ARG A 48 -15.55 -10.35 38.42
N TRP A 49 -14.47 -10.14 39.15
CA TRP A 49 -13.16 -9.78 38.60
C TRP A 49 -12.41 -10.97 38.01
N GLN A 50 -12.55 -12.18 38.58
CA GLN A 50 -12.10 -13.42 37.94
C GLN A 50 -12.82 -13.67 36.60
N ILE A 51 -14.14 -13.40 36.52
CA ILE A 51 -14.93 -13.59 35.28
C ILE A 51 -14.58 -12.57 34.18
N LEU A 52 -14.26 -11.32 34.52
CA LEU A 52 -13.92 -10.28 33.55
C LEU A 52 -12.45 -10.35 33.06
N GLY A 53 -11.52 -10.74 33.94
CA GLY A 53 -10.12 -11.00 33.59
C GLY A 53 -9.96 -12.27 32.74
N LEU A 54 -10.62 -13.38 33.12
CA LEU A 54 -10.72 -14.55 32.25
C LEU A 54 -11.48 -14.21 30.96
N GLY A 55 -12.49 -13.33 30.99
CA GLY A 55 -13.27 -12.96 29.80
C GLY A 55 -12.45 -12.32 28.68
N ALA A 56 -11.45 -11.48 29.00
CA ALA A 56 -10.58 -10.88 27.98
C ALA A 56 -9.55 -11.88 27.41
N VAL A 57 -9.02 -12.77 28.26
CA VAL A 57 -8.05 -13.81 27.86
C VAL A 57 -8.76 -14.95 27.09
N LEU A 58 -9.94 -15.37 27.55
CA LEU A 58 -10.80 -16.36 26.88
C LEU A 58 -11.43 -15.82 25.59
N ALA A 59 -11.72 -14.52 25.48
CA ALA A 59 -12.15 -13.93 24.20
C ALA A 59 -11.02 -13.99 23.16
N THR A 60 -9.77 -13.81 23.59
CA THR A 60 -8.59 -13.95 22.73
C THR A 60 -8.33 -15.42 22.36
N ALA A 61 -8.55 -16.35 23.30
CA ALA A 61 -8.43 -17.80 23.05
C ALA A 61 -9.58 -18.37 22.18
N ARG A 62 -10.82 -17.91 22.36
CA ARG A 62 -11.97 -18.30 21.52
C ARG A 62 -11.88 -17.78 20.08
N LEU A 63 -11.24 -16.63 19.86
CA LEU A 63 -10.91 -16.16 18.50
C LEU A 63 -9.86 -17.07 17.82
N CYS A 64 -8.91 -17.64 18.58
CA CYS A 64 -8.01 -18.69 18.11
C CYS A 64 -8.75 -20.01 17.81
N GLU A 65 -9.68 -20.43 18.65
CA GLU A 65 -10.41 -21.70 18.52
C GLU A 65 -11.46 -21.67 17.39
N ALA A 66 -12.14 -20.53 17.18
CA ALA A 66 -13.02 -20.31 16.05
C ALA A 66 -12.27 -20.29 14.69
N SER A 67 -11.00 -19.86 14.69
CA SER A 67 -10.12 -19.96 13.51
C SER A 67 -9.64 -21.39 13.23
N LYS A 68 -9.57 -22.26 14.24
CA LYS A 68 -9.17 -23.68 14.11
C LYS A 68 -10.36 -24.60 13.78
N ASN A 69 -11.55 -24.35 14.34
CA ASN A 69 -12.76 -25.17 14.12
C ASN A 69 -13.42 -24.98 12.75
N ASN A 70 -13.07 -23.92 12.01
CA ASN A 70 -13.54 -23.76 10.63
C ASN A 70 -12.83 -24.69 9.63
N ASN A 71 -11.89 -25.53 10.10
CA ASN A 71 -11.14 -26.49 9.29
C ASN A 71 -11.49 -27.97 9.56
N ASN A 72 -12.37 -28.31 10.50
CA ASN A 72 -12.50 -29.71 10.96
C ASN A 72 -13.90 -30.35 11.00
N ASN A 73 -14.94 -29.72 10.44
CA ASN A 73 -16.25 -30.38 10.30
C ASN A 73 -16.66 -30.51 8.83
N ASN A 74 -16.26 -31.62 8.20
CA ASN A 74 -17.07 -32.31 7.17
C ASN A 74 -16.45 -33.67 6.81
N CYS A 75 -16.78 -34.71 7.58
CA CYS A 75 -16.62 -36.11 7.18
C CYS A 75 -17.65 -36.99 7.91
N ALA A 76 -18.84 -37.19 7.31
CA ALA A 76 -19.55 -38.48 7.28
C ALA A 76 -20.88 -38.37 6.47
N PHE A 77 -21.10 -39.39 5.62
CA PHE A 77 -22.31 -39.76 4.84
C PHE A 77 -22.55 -39.18 3.42
N ALA A 78 -22.03 -39.95 2.44
CA ALA A 78 -22.67 -40.53 1.23
C ALA A 78 -23.49 -39.69 0.20
N HIS A 79 -22.86 -39.53 -0.98
CA HIS A 79 -23.39 -39.57 -2.37
C HIS A 79 -24.17 -38.36 -3.00
N PRO A 80 -24.15 -38.20 -4.35
CA PRO A 80 -23.53 -37.03 -4.99
C PRO A 80 -24.49 -36.13 -5.79
N ARG A 81 -24.13 -34.84 -5.97
CA ARG A 81 -24.16 -34.05 -7.24
C ARG A 81 -23.70 -32.59 -7.02
N PRO A 82 -23.40 -31.82 -8.09
CA PRO A 82 -22.29 -30.86 -8.11
C PRO A 82 -22.71 -29.39 -7.96
N HIS A 83 -21.71 -28.57 -7.62
CA HIS A 83 -21.44 -27.17 -8.02
C HIS A 83 -21.01 -26.31 -6.82
N GLY A 84 -20.00 -25.47 -7.03
CA GLY A 84 -19.74 -24.31 -6.16
C GLY A 84 -18.35 -24.26 -5.52
N SER A 85 -17.45 -23.58 -6.22
CA SER A 85 -16.31 -22.77 -5.71
C SER A 85 -16.12 -22.60 -4.19
N HIS A 86 -14.96 -23.00 -3.66
CA HIS A 86 -14.33 -22.37 -2.49
C HIS A 86 -12.80 -22.41 -2.62
N ALA A 87 -12.18 -21.24 -2.82
CA ALA A 87 -10.74 -21.03 -2.70
C ALA A 87 -10.44 -19.53 -2.43
N VAL A 88 -10.86 -19.03 -1.26
CA VAL A 88 -10.56 -17.66 -0.77
C VAL A 88 -10.22 -17.70 0.73
N GLN A 89 -9.39 -18.63 1.21
CA GLN A 89 -9.06 -18.70 2.66
C GLN A 89 -7.57 -18.65 3.00
N LEU A 90 -6.65 -18.71 2.05
CA LEU A 90 -5.21 -18.78 2.37
C LEU A 90 -4.49 -17.42 2.43
N ALA A 91 -5.09 -16.33 1.94
CA ALA A 91 -4.47 -15.00 1.98
C ALA A 91 -4.77 -14.20 3.26
N ASP A 92 -5.90 -14.46 3.92
CA ASP A 92 -6.31 -13.77 5.15
C ASP A 92 -5.48 -14.16 6.38
N VAL A 93 -4.96 -15.38 6.42
CA VAL A 93 -4.21 -15.91 7.56
C VAL A 93 -2.89 -15.14 7.78
N SER A 94 -2.24 -14.69 6.70
CA SER A 94 -0.98 -13.92 6.79
C SER A 94 -1.18 -12.46 7.21
N ALA A 95 -2.32 -11.85 6.90
CA ALA A 95 -2.62 -10.48 7.33
C ALA A 95 -3.05 -10.46 8.81
N CYS A 96 -3.79 -11.49 9.23
CA CYS A 96 -4.21 -11.69 10.61
C CYS A 96 -2.99 -11.87 11.54
N SER A 97 -1.98 -12.65 11.14
CA SER A 97 -0.78 -12.87 11.97
C SER A 97 0.06 -11.60 12.16
N LEU A 98 0.17 -10.74 11.14
CA LEU A 98 0.92 -9.48 11.24
C LEU A 98 0.17 -8.42 12.07
N ALA A 99 -1.16 -8.36 11.95
CA ALA A 99 -2.00 -7.52 12.79
C ALA A 99 -1.93 -7.96 14.27
N GLN A 100 -1.95 -9.26 14.51
CA GLN A 100 -1.80 -9.88 15.83
C GLN A 100 -0.42 -9.59 16.45
N GLN A 101 0.67 -9.72 15.69
CA GLN A 101 2.02 -9.37 16.15
C GLN A 101 2.17 -7.88 16.48
N ARG A 102 1.53 -6.99 15.71
CA ARG A 102 1.53 -5.54 15.97
C ARG A 102 0.73 -5.20 17.22
N LEU A 103 -0.42 -5.84 17.40
CA LEU A 103 -1.28 -5.68 18.58
C LEU A 103 -0.56 -6.12 19.85
N GLN A 104 0.13 -7.26 19.82
CA GLN A 104 0.92 -7.77 20.95
C GLN A 104 2.07 -6.83 21.34
N ARG A 105 2.83 -6.30 20.36
CA ARG A 105 3.90 -5.31 20.63
C ARG A 105 3.33 -4.01 21.19
N HIS A 106 2.19 -3.55 20.69
CA HIS A 106 1.58 -2.32 21.17
C HIS A 106 1.02 -2.46 22.59
N LEU A 107 0.40 -3.59 22.92
CA LEU A 107 -0.04 -3.92 24.28
C LEU A 107 1.14 -4.04 25.25
N GLY A 108 2.24 -4.68 24.86
CA GLY A 108 3.46 -4.76 25.67
C GLY A 108 4.04 -3.38 25.99
N VAL A 109 4.15 -2.49 25.00
CA VAL A 109 4.63 -1.12 25.18
C VAL A 109 3.66 -0.27 26.02
N LEU A 110 2.35 -0.43 25.82
CA LEU A 110 1.33 0.28 26.62
C LEU A 110 1.33 -0.18 28.08
N LEU A 111 1.49 -1.47 28.34
CA LEU A 111 1.56 -2.01 29.70
C LEU A 111 2.86 -1.59 30.40
N ALA A 112 4.01 -1.70 29.73
CA ALA A 112 5.31 -1.28 30.27
C ALA A 112 5.38 0.23 30.57
N ARG A 113 4.76 1.07 29.73
CA ARG A 113 4.70 2.53 29.96
C ARG A 113 3.66 2.97 30.98
N SER A 114 2.63 2.15 31.23
CA SER A 114 1.52 2.52 32.12
C SER A 114 1.73 2.09 33.57
N LEU A 115 2.80 1.35 33.85
CA LEU A 115 3.09 0.77 35.16
C LEU A 115 4.50 1.14 35.66
N PRO A 116 4.80 2.42 35.95
CA PRO A 116 6.06 2.77 36.58
C PRO A 116 6.12 2.14 37.98
N GLY A 117 7.05 1.21 38.18
CA GLY A 117 7.31 0.52 39.45
C GLY A 117 6.60 -0.83 39.66
N ALA A 118 5.88 -1.37 38.67
CA ALA A 118 5.32 -2.72 38.76
C ALA A 118 6.29 -3.75 38.18
N MET A 119 6.37 -4.93 38.81
CA MET A 119 7.20 -6.10 38.46
C MET A 119 7.64 -6.16 36.99
N PRO A 120 8.77 -5.51 36.62
CA PRO A 120 9.24 -5.42 35.24
C PRO A 120 9.50 -6.83 34.69
N ASP A 121 10.06 -7.68 35.53
CA ASP A 121 10.37 -9.08 35.24
C ASP A 121 9.13 -9.87 34.84
N LEU A 122 7.97 -9.67 35.50
CA LEU A 122 6.74 -10.41 35.17
C LEU A 122 6.18 -10.01 33.81
N LEU A 123 6.29 -8.72 33.45
CA LEU A 123 5.85 -8.18 32.16
C LEU A 123 6.78 -8.61 31.03
N GLU A 124 8.10 -8.58 31.24
CA GLU A 124 9.07 -9.11 30.28
C GLU A 124 8.90 -10.61 30.07
N GLU A 125 8.65 -11.37 31.15
CA GLU A 125 8.36 -12.79 31.09
C GLU A 125 7.05 -13.12 30.34
N LEU A 126 5.99 -12.32 30.55
CA LEU A 126 4.73 -12.44 29.80
C LEU A 126 4.97 -12.15 28.31
N VAL A 127 5.70 -11.08 27.97
CA VAL A 127 6.03 -10.75 26.57
C VAL A 127 6.84 -11.85 25.92
N ALA A 128 7.83 -12.40 26.61
CA ALA A 128 8.66 -13.50 26.12
C ALA A 128 7.86 -14.80 25.93
N ASP A 129 6.90 -15.11 26.81
CA ASP A 129 6.02 -16.27 26.64
C ASP A 129 5.06 -16.13 25.45
N VAL A 130 4.51 -14.92 25.19
CA VAL A 130 3.71 -14.67 23.99
C VAL A 130 4.54 -14.88 22.72
N GLN A 131 5.77 -14.35 22.70
CA GLN A 131 6.67 -14.52 21.57
C GLN A 131 6.96 -16.01 21.32
N ARG A 132 7.28 -16.77 22.37
CA ARG A 132 7.52 -18.21 22.28
C ARG A 132 6.26 -19.00 21.87
N LEU A 133 5.07 -18.62 22.31
CA LEU A 133 3.81 -19.26 21.90
C LEU A 133 3.49 -19.01 20.41
N VAL A 134 3.82 -17.82 19.89
CA VAL A 134 3.69 -17.49 18.46
C VAL A 134 4.71 -18.24 17.60
N GLU A 135 5.90 -18.51 18.14
CA GLU A 135 6.96 -19.27 17.46
C GLU A 135 6.75 -20.80 17.57
N ALA A 136 6.10 -21.27 18.64
CA ALA A 136 5.86 -22.70 18.91
C ALA A 136 4.73 -23.34 18.09
N ASP A 137 4.06 -22.59 17.20
CA ASP A 137 3.09 -23.10 16.21
C ASP A 137 3.70 -24.13 15.21
N ALA A 138 4.96 -24.52 15.42
CA ALA A 138 5.72 -25.47 14.60
C ALA A 138 5.91 -26.88 15.20
N GLU A 139 5.69 -27.13 16.51
CA GLU A 139 6.01 -28.43 17.14
C GLU A 139 4.94 -28.92 18.14
N PRO A 140 4.28 -30.08 17.91
CA PRO A 140 3.23 -30.62 18.80
C PRO A 140 3.78 -31.03 20.17
N GLY A 141 3.24 -30.45 21.26
CA GLY A 141 3.49 -30.89 22.64
C GLY A 141 4.07 -29.82 23.58
N HIS A 142 4.73 -28.79 23.05
CA HIS A 142 5.25 -27.66 23.84
C HIS A 142 4.15 -26.69 24.32
N GLU A 143 3.01 -26.69 23.64
CA GLU A 143 1.89 -25.77 23.85
C GLU A 143 1.24 -25.92 25.24
N SER A 144 1.14 -27.14 25.78
CA SER A 144 0.48 -27.37 27.08
C SER A 144 1.24 -26.75 28.26
N THR A 145 2.57 -26.83 28.22
CA THR A 145 3.43 -26.36 29.33
C THR A 145 3.67 -24.86 29.26
N LEU A 146 3.72 -24.30 28.04
CA LEU A 146 3.72 -22.85 27.83
C LEU A 146 2.37 -22.24 28.23
N ASN A 147 1.24 -22.85 27.86
CA ASN A 147 -0.08 -22.40 28.30
C ASN A 147 -0.25 -22.45 29.82
N ALA A 148 0.22 -23.52 30.49
CA ALA A 148 0.16 -23.60 31.95
C ALA A 148 1.01 -22.51 32.64
N ARG A 149 2.17 -22.17 32.08
CA ARG A 149 3.02 -21.05 32.58
C ARG A 149 2.36 -19.69 32.35
N TRP A 150 1.81 -19.48 31.16
CA TRP A 150 1.05 -18.29 30.79
C TRP A 150 -0.13 -18.05 31.73
N HIS A 151 -0.96 -19.07 31.98
CA HIS A 151 -2.11 -18.96 32.88
C HIS A 151 -1.69 -18.60 34.31
N ARG A 152 -0.67 -19.27 34.88
CA ARG A 152 -0.16 -18.93 36.22
C ARG A 152 0.38 -17.50 36.32
N ARG A 153 0.96 -16.96 35.25
CA ARG A 153 1.43 -15.57 35.20
C ARG A 153 0.27 -14.58 35.07
N CYS A 154 -0.74 -14.90 34.27
CA CYS A 154 -1.99 -14.13 34.20
C CYS A 154 -2.71 -14.08 35.55
N ASP A 155 -2.78 -15.19 36.28
CA ASP A 155 -3.41 -15.26 37.61
C ASP A 155 -2.67 -14.39 38.63
N ARG A 156 -1.33 -14.37 38.59
CA ARG A 156 -0.51 -13.49 39.43
C ARG A 156 -0.72 -12.01 39.09
N LEU A 157 -0.79 -11.66 37.81
CA LEU A 157 -1.07 -10.29 37.37
C LEU A 157 -2.49 -9.86 37.78
N ALA A 158 -3.48 -10.75 37.63
CA ALA A 158 -4.86 -10.49 38.02
C ALA A 158 -5.00 -10.31 39.54
N TRP A 159 -4.31 -11.13 40.33
CA TRP A 159 -4.23 -10.97 41.79
C TRP A 159 -3.59 -9.63 42.16
N TRP A 160 -2.45 -9.29 41.58
CA TRP A 160 -1.77 -8.03 41.85
C TRP A 160 -2.61 -6.80 41.47
N LEU A 161 -3.29 -6.82 40.32
CA LEU A 161 -4.21 -5.77 39.91
C LEU A 161 -5.42 -5.66 40.87
N SER A 162 -5.89 -6.77 41.43
CA SER A 162 -6.98 -6.78 42.41
C SER A 162 -6.60 -6.11 43.74
N GLU A 163 -5.33 -6.18 44.13
CA GLU A 163 -4.77 -5.48 45.29
C GLU A 163 -4.45 -3.99 44.98
N ASN A 164 -4.47 -3.59 43.70
CA ASN A 164 -4.10 -2.24 43.24
C ASN A 164 -5.22 -1.60 42.41
N ALA A 165 -6.39 -1.40 43.03
CA ALA A 165 -7.63 -0.96 42.37
C ALA A 165 -7.52 0.34 41.54
N SER A 166 -6.72 1.31 41.99
CA SER A 166 -6.52 2.58 41.25
C SER A 166 -5.69 2.40 39.98
N LEU A 167 -4.76 1.44 39.97
CA LEU A 167 -4.00 1.04 38.80
C LEU A 167 -4.86 0.19 37.86
N ALA A 168 -5.66 -0.74 38.40
CA ALA A 168 -6.59 -1.55 37.62
C ALA A 168 -7.59 -0.67 36.84
N ALA A 169 -8.13 0.39 37.48
CA ALA A 169 -9.00 1.36 36.81
C ALA A 169 -8.30 2.13 35.67
N LYS A 170 -7.01 2.47 35.82
CA LYS A 170 -6.19 3.12 34.78
C LYS A 170 -5.88 2.16 33.61
N VAL A 171 -5.62 0.89 33.90
CA VAL A 171 -5.41 -0.15 32.87
C VAL A 171 -6.70 -0.38 32.08
N LEU A 172 -7.85 -0.49 32.75
CA LEU A 172 -9.15 -0.73 32.10
C LEU A 172 -9.65 0.44 31.26
N SER A 173 -9.52 1.68 31.75
CA SER A 173 -9.89 2.88 30.96
C SER A 173 -9.04 3.00 29.69
N ARG A 174 -7.76 2.64 29.74
CA ARG A 174 -6.89 2.56 28.56
C ARG A 174 -7.18 1.33 27.67
N GLN A 175 -7.66 0.23 28.24
CA GLN A 175 -8.12 -0.95 27.48
C GLN A 175 -9.38 -0.66 26.66
N ALA A 176 -10.31 0.15 27.18
CA ALA A 176 -11.45 0.65 26.41
C ALA A 176 -10.98 1.46 25.19
N SER A 177 -10.03 2.39 25.40
CA SER A 177 -9.42 3.15 24.30
C SER A 177 -8.69 2.25 23.28
N ALA A 178 -8.00 1.20 23.75
CA ALA A 178 -7.34 0.24 22.87
C ALA A 178 -8.33 -0.62 22.06
N ARG A 179 -9.48 -0.99 22.65
CA ARG A 179 -10.58 -1.67 21.95
C ARG A 179 -11.21 -0.78 20.90
N ASP A 180 -11.45 0.49 21.20
CA ASP A 180 -11.99 1.47 20.25
C ASP A 180 -11.02 1.74 19.09
N ALA A 181 -9.72 1.79 19.39
CA ALA A 181 -8.67 1.89 18.38
C ALA A 181 -8.61 0.64 17.49
N LEU A 182 -8.76 -0.56 18.07
CA LEU A 182 -8.80 -1.82 17.33
C LEU A 182 -10.04 -1.93 16.45
N ALA A 183 -11.23 -1.63 16.98
CA ALA A 183 -12.46 -1.61 16.21
C ALA A 183 -12.40 -0.58 15.06
N SER A 184 -11.70 0.55 15.26
CA SER A 184 -11.45 1.54 14.21
C SER A 184 -10.46 1.03 13.16
N ALA A 185 -9.42 0.29 13.57
CA ALA A 185 -8.46 -0.34 12.66
C ALA A 185 -9.10 -1.48 11.83
N ASP A 186 -10.00 -2.26 12.43
CA ASP A 186 -10.75 -3.32 11.76
C ASP A 186 -11.73 -2.74 10.76
N ARG A 187 -12.50 -1.71 11.14
CA ARG A 187 -13.37 -0.96 10.21
C ARG A 187 -12.58 -0.40 9.03
N TYR A 188 -11.44 0.24 9.31
CA TYR A 188 -10.57 0.79 8.27
C TYR A 188 -9.99 -0.30 7.35
N SER A 189 -9.64 -1.47 7.90
CA SER A 189 -9.12 -2.59 7.11
C SER A 189 -10.20 -3.21 6.23
N ALA A 190 -11.42 -3.36 6.74
CA ALA A 190 -12.58 -3.83 5.98
C ALA A 190 -12.96 -2.85 4.85
N GLU A 191 -12.97 -1.54 5.14
CA GLU A 191 -13.23 -0.50 4.14
C GLU A 191 -12.14 -0.47 3.06
N ALA A 192 -10.86 -0.56 3.46
CA ALA A 192 -9.74 -0.62 2.52
C ALA A 192 -9.78 -1.88 1.63
N ALA A 193 -10.15 -3.04 2.18
CA ALA A 193 -10.32 -4.27 1.41
C ALA A 193 -11.49 -4.14 0.42
N GLY A 194 -12.62 -3.56 0.86
CA GLY A 194 -13.76 -3.24 0.00
C GLY A 194 -13.37 -2.30 -1.14
N ASN A 195 -12.72 -1.18 -0.84
CA ASN A 195 -12.23 -0.21 -1.82
C ASN A 195 -11.29 -0.87 -2.84
N TRP A 196 -10.39 -1.73 -2.38
CA TRP A 196 -9.44 -2.42 -3.26
C TRP A 196 -10.13 -3.44 -4.17
N GLN A 197 -11.14 -4.17 -3.69
CA GLN A 197 -11.98 -5.05 -4.51
C GLN A 197 -12.75 -4.27 -5.58
N HIS A 198 -13.23 -3.07 -5.27
CA HIS A 198 -13.91 -2.19 -6.22
C HIS A 198 -12.96 -1.73 -7.34
N VAL A 199 -11.73 -1.31 -6.99
CA VAL A 199 -10.69 -0.97 -7.99
C VAL A 199 -10.46 -2.18 -8.91
N GLN A 200 -10.26 -3.37 -8.36
CA GLN A 200 -10.08 -4.58 -9.17
C GLN A 200 -11.29 -4.94 -10.03
N GLN A 201 -12.52 -4.71 -9.55
CA GLN A 201 -13.74 -4.96 -10.30
C GLN A 201 -13.90 -3.96 -11.45
N HIS A 202 -13.61 -2.68 -11.22
CA HIS A 202 -13.60 -1.66 -12.27
C HIS A 202 -12.66 -2.05 -13.42
N HIS A 203 -11.41 -2.43 -13.11
CA HIS A 203 -10.47 -2.89 -14.13
C HIS A 203 -10.88 -4.20 -14.81
N ARG A 204 -11.60 -5.10 -14.12
CA ARG A 204 -12.19 -6.30 -14.73
C ARG A 204 -13.30 -5.96 -15.72
N ASN A 205 -14.11 -4.95 -15.44
CA ASN A 205 -15.16 -4.49 -16.35
C ASN A 205 -14.55 -3.89 -17.63
N ILE A 206 -13.38 -3.24 -17.54
CA ILE A 206 -12.64 -2.76 -18.73
C ILE A 206 -12.16 -3.92 -19.62
N ARG A 207 -11.82 -5.10 -19.07
CA ARG A 207 -11.39 -6.29 -19.85
C ARG A 207 -12.50 -6.91 -20.71
N GLY A 208 -13.77 -6.66 -20.41
CA GLY A 208 -14.89 -7.41 -20.99
C GLY A 208 -15.27 -7.07 -22.43
N GLY A 209 -14.57 -6.12 -23.09
CA GLY A 209 -14.87 -5.76 -24.47
C GLY A 209 -16.30 -5.24 -24.71
N SER A 210 -17.04 -4.89 -23.66
CA SER A 210 -18.30 -4.14 -23.80
C SER A 210 -17.99 -2.71 -24.17
N THR A 211 -17.65 -2.51 -25.44
CA THR A 211 -17.68 -1.21 -26.13
C THR A 211 -19.09 -0.65 -26.28
N ALA A 212 -20.12 -1.33 -25.74
CA ALA A 212 -21.51 -0.89 -25.69
C ALA A 212 -21.94 -0.24 -24.35
N SER A 213 -21.03 -0.04 -23.39
CA SER A 213 -21.31 0.86 -22.25
C SER A 213 -20.12 1.77 -22.02
N THR A 214 -20.22 2.99 -22.52
CA THR A 214 -19.32 4.14 -22.38
C THR A 214 -19.23 4.66 -20.93
N SER A 215 -19.27 3.77 -19.94
CA SER A 215 -19.12 4.11 -18.54
C SER A 215 -18.81 2.84 -17.74
N GLY A 216 -17.57 2.67 -17.28
CA GLY A 216 -17.48 2.37 -15.85
C GLY A 216 -18.25 3.51 -15.20
N SER A 217 -19.37 3.21 -14.53
CA SER A 217 -20.30 4.27 -14.08
C SER A 217 -19.51 5.41 -13.45
N VAL A 218 -19.90 6.67 -13.67
CA VAL A 218 -19.26 7.83 -13.03
C VAL A 218 -19.03 7.56 -11.54
N GLU A 219 -19.96 6.85 -10.91
CA GLU A 219 -19.88 6.32 -9.56
C GLU A 219 -18.69 5.35 -9.31
N SER A 220 -18.42 4.41 -10.21
CA SER A 220 -17.24 3.53 -10.13
C SER A 220 -15.92 4.31 -10.18
N LEU A 221 -15.83 5.32 -11.05
CA LEU A 221 -14.64 6.18 -11.16
C LEU A 221 -14.49 7.09 -9.93
N ARG A 222 -15.60 7.60 -9.39
CA ARG A 222 -15.60 8.35 -8.12
C ARG A 222 -15.11 7.49 -6.95
N ARG A 223 -15.57 6.24 -6.85
CA ARG A 223 -15.09 5.30 -5.81
C ARG A 223 -13.61 4.98 -5.98
N TYR A 224 -13.15 4.82 -7.22
CA TYR A 224 -11.74 4.68 -7.54
C TYR A 224 -10.94 5.89 -7.02
N ALA A 225 -11.35 7.11 -7.38
CA ALA A 225 -10.68 8.33 -6.94
C ALA A 225 -10.65 8.48 -5.42
N ALA A 226 -11.76 8.20 -4.73
CA ALA A 226 -11.83 8.20 -3.27
C ALA A 226 -10.86 7.18 -2.64
N ALA A 227 -10.78 5.97 -3.20
CA ALA A 227 -9.82 4.96 -2.75
C ALA A 227 -8.36 5.41 -2.97
N MET A 228 -8.05 6.04 -4.11
CA MET A 228 -6.72 6.56 -4.42
C MET A 228 -6.30 7.72 -3.50
N GLN A 229 -7.26 8.55 -3.08
CA GLN A 229 -7.00 9.58 -2.08
C GLN A 229 -6.62 8.98 -0.73
N GLN A 230 -7.29 7.90 -0.30
CA GLN A 230 -6.92 7.18 0.92
C GLN A 230 -5.53 6.55 0.81
N VAL A 231 -5.18 5.95 -0.34
CA VAL A 231 -3.84 5.39 -0.61
C VAL A 231 -2.77 6.48 -0.54
N SER A 232 -3.05 7.65 -1.12
CA SER A 232 -2.16 8.80 -1.13
C SER A 232 -1.81 9.29 0.27
N GLY A 233 -2.75 9.19 1.21
CA GLY A 233 -2.54 9.50 2.62
C GLY A 233 -1.73 8.47 3.41
N ARG A 234 -1.41 7.30 2.85
CA ARG A 234 -0.69 6.25 3.58
C ARG A 234 0.81 6.56 3.67
N ARG A 235 1.40 6.25 4.84
CA ARG A 235 2.83 6.47 5.11
C ARG A 235 3.73 5.84 4.04
N TRP A 236 3.46 4.59 3.67
CA TRP A 236 4.28 3.86 2.69
C TRP A 236 4.21 4.48 1.29
N HIS A 237 3.07 5.07 0.91
CA HIS A 237 2.93 5.75 -0.37
C HIS A 237 3.73 7.06 -0.37
N ARG A 238 3.62 7.85 0.71
CA ARG A 238 4.44 9.05 0.91
C ARG A 238 5.95 8.76 0.96
N GLU A 239 6.35 7.59 1.45
CA GLU A 239 7.75 7.13 1.38
C GLU A 239 8.18 6.88 -0.07
N GLY A 240 7.31 6.28 -0.90
CA GLY A 240 7.54 6.15 -2.34
C GLY A 240 7.70 7.50 -3.06
N ILE A 241 6.81 8.45 -2.80
CA ILE A 241 6.89 9.80 -3.38
C ILE A 241 8.18 10.53 -2.99
N ARG A 242 8.57 10.47 -1.70
CA ARG A 242 9.84 11.04 -1.24
C ARG A 242 11.04 10.36 -1.92
N TRP A 243 11.00 9.04 -2.03
CA TRP A 243 12.03 8.28 -2.73
C TRP A 243 12.15 8.72 -4.19
N CYS A 244 11.04 8.93 -4.91
CA CYS A 244 11.05 9.46 -6.28
C CYS A 244 11.74 10.82 -6.36
N ARG A 245 11.37 11.75 -5.46
CA ARG A 245 12.00 13.08 -5.39
C ARG A 245 13.51 12.98 -5.14
N GLU A 246 13.94 12.12 -4.22
CA GLU A 246 15.37 11.87 -3.95
C GLU A 246 16.10 11.35 -5.19
N GLN A 247 15.47 10.48 -6.01
CA GLN A 247 16.09 10.04 -7.26
C GLN A 247 16.24 11.18 -8.27
N CYS A 248 15.24 12.06 -8.40
CA CYS A 248 15.35 13.26 -9.24
C CYS A 248 16.52 14.15 -8.78
N GLN A 249 16.66 14.37 -7.46
CA GLN A 249 17.77 15.13 -6.89
C GLN A 249 19.13 14.55 -7.24
N ARG A 250 19.30 13.26 -6.95
CA ARG A 250 20.55 12.55 -7.19
C ARG A 250 20.94 12.51 -8.67
N PHE A 251 19.94 12.40 -9.55
CA PHE A 251 20.18 12.30 -10.98
C PHE A 251 20.50 13.65 -11.61
N PHE A 252 19.70 14.68 -11.36
CA PHE A 252 19.80 15.96 -12.06
C PHE A 252 20.68 17.01 -11.36
N PHE A 253 20.79 16.95 -10.04
CA PHE A 253 21.48 17.99 -9.25
C PHE A 253 22.78 17.50 -8.61
N GLU A 254 22.92 16.20 -8.31
CA GLU A 254 24.11 15.64 -7.65
C GLU A 254 25.08 14.91 -8.59
N GLY A 255 25.08 15.27 -9.88
CA GLY A 255 26.02 14.69 -10.85
C GLY A 255 25.63 13.31 -11.38
N GLY A 256 24.43 12.80 -11.10
CA GLY A 256 24.02 11.45 -11.46
C GLY A 256 23.95 11.20 -12.97
N SER A 257 23.39 12.15 -13.73
CA SER A 257 23.32 12.08 -15.18
C SER A 257 24.70 12.15 -15.84
N GLN A 258 25.61 12.99 -15.34
CA GLN A 258 27.00 13.09 -15.80
C GLN A 258 27.78 11.80 -15.54
N ARG A 259 27.63 11.22 -14.34
CA ARG A 259 28.23 9.92 -14.01
C ARG A 259 27.73 8.80 -14.92
N LEU A 260 26.43 8.81 -15.25
CA LEU A 260 25.85 7.85 -16.18
C LEU A 260 26.42 8.06 -17.60
N HIS A 261 26.41 9.29 -18.10
CA HIS A 261 26.96 9.64 -19.41
C HIS A 261 28.41 9.15 -19.54
N ALA A 262 29.28 9.52 -18.59
CA ALA A 262 30.67 9.09 -18.59
C ALA A 262 30.82 7.55 -18.51
N LYS A 263 29.92 6.87 -17.79
CA LYS A 263 29.91 5.39 -17.74
C LYS A 263 29.55 4.78 -19.09
N LEU A 264 28.56 5.33 -19.79
CA LEU A 264 28.11 4.83 -21.09
C LEU A 264 29.12 5.13 -22.19
N GLU A 265 29.72 6.32 -22.21
CA GLU A 265 30.83 6.66 -23.12
C GLU A 265 32.00 5.70 -22.98
N ARG A 266 32.45 5.44 -21.73
CA ARG A 266 33.52 4.45 -21.50
C ARG A 266 33.17 3.06 -22.01
N ARG A 267 31.91 2.65 -21.85
CA ARG A 267 31.42 1.34 -22.33
C ARG A 267 31.42 1.28 -23.85
N ARG A 268 30.84 2.29 -24.51
CA ARG A 268 30.80 2.41 -25.96
C ARG A 268 32.20 2.42 -26.56
N HIS A 269 33.11 3.20 -25.99
CA HIS A 269 34.51 3.24 -26.43
C HIS A 269 35.17 1.86 -26.31
N PHE A 270 35.00 1.16 -25.18
CA PHE A 270 35.54 -0.18 -25.00
C PHE A 270 34.97 -1.19 -26.01
N GLU A 271 33.66 -1.14 -26.27
CA GLU A 271 33.00 -2.00 -27.26
C GLU A 271 33.51 -1.73 -28.69
N GLN A 272 33.89 -0.49 -29.01
CA GLN A 272 34.40 -0.11 -30.34
C GLN A 272 35.90 -0.36 -30.52
N THR A 273 36.73 -0.12 -29.49
CA THR A 273 38.19 -0.12 -29.63
C THR A 273 38.88 -1.29 -28.93
N GLY A 274 38.16 -2.01 -28.07
CA GLY A 274 38.73 -3.02 -27.16
C GLY A 274 39.64 -2.43 -26.06
N ARG A 275 39.75 -1.10 -25.98
CA ARG A 275 40.60 -0.40 -25.02
C ARG A 275 39.76 0.34 -24.00
N ARG A 276 40.27 0.44 -22.77
CA ARG A 276 39.63 1.24 -21.73
C ARG A 276 39.90 2.71 -22.02
N LEU A 277 38.84 3.51 -22.16
CA LEU A 277 38.98 4.96 -22.22
C LEU A 277 39.53 5.43 -20.86
N GLU A 278 40.68 6.10 -20.88
CA GLU A 278 41.23 6.75 -19.70
C GLU A 278 40.22 7.76 -19.15
N ALA A 279 40.28 8.03 -17.84
CA ALA A 279 39.32 8.91 -17.21
C ALA A 279 39.36 10.29 -17.88
N MET A 280 38.36 10.59 -18.72
CA MET A 280 38.15 11.95 -19.20
C MET A 280 37.97 12.81 -17.96
N THR A 281 38.92 13.73 -17.73
CA THR A 281 38.68 14.90 -16.90
C THR A 281 37.41 15.52 -17.44
N SER A 282 36.33 15.43 -16.67
CA SER A 282 35.02 15.86 -17.09
C SER A 282 35.08 17.37 -17.30
N SER A 283 35.37 17.81 -18.52
CA SER A 283 35.04 19.16 -18.94
C SER A 283 33.54 19.25 -18.71
N ALA A 284 33.16 20.21 -17.86
CA ALA A 284 31.80 20.39 -17.41
C ALA A 284 30.92 20.66 -18.63
N GLN A 285 30.36 19.62 -19.24
CA GLN A 285 29.26 19.78 -20.16
C GLN A 285 28.11 20.30 -19.30
N GLU A 286 27.78 21.56 -19.57
CA GLU A 286 26.72 22.29 -18.91
C GLU A 286 25.45 21.43 -18.89
N SER A 287 24.86 21.32 -17.69
CA SER A 287 23.57 20.67 -17.52
C SER A 287 22.56 21.29 -18.50
N PRO A 288 21.67 20.49 -19.13
CA PRO A 288 20.61 21.02 -19.97
C PRO A 288 19.88 22.16 -19.26
N GLN A 289 19.83 23.34 -19.88
CA GLN A 289 19.17 24.53 -19.37
C GLN A 289 17.65 24.27 -19.31
N GLY A 290 17.16 23.91 -18.13
CA GLY A 290 15.73 23.93 -17.82
C GLY A 290 15.29 25.36 -17.49
N PRO A 291 13.97 25.62 -17.40
CA PRO A 291 13.48 26.93 -16.97
C PRO A 291 14.07 27.29 -15.61
N GLU A 292 14.75 28.42 -15.55
CA GLU A 292 15.29 28.97 -14.32
C GLU A 292 14.13 29.45 -13.44
N SER A 293 14.12 29.01 -12.17
CA SER A 293 13.28 29.61 -11.14
C SER A 293 13.66 31.09 -10.95
N GLU A 294 12.80 31.90 -10.35
CA GLU A 294 13.07 33.30 -9.97
C GLU A 294 14.36 33.49 -9.13
N ASN A 295 14.92 32.40 -8.58
CA ASN A 295 16.20 32.35 -7.87
C ASN A 295 17.38 31.77 -8.68
N GLY A 296 17.28 31.63 -10.00
CA GLY A 296 18.32 31.05 -10.87
C GLY A 296 18.54 29.53 -10.70
N LYS A 297 17.62 28.82 -10.03
CA LYS A 297 17.68 27.37 -9.83
C LYS A 297 16.83 26.64 -10.85
N ARG A 298 17.39 25.62 -11.51
CA ARG A 298 16.66 24.74 -12.44
C ARG A 298 15.46 24.08 -11.75
N VAL A 299 14.30 24.13 -12.39
CA VAL A 299 13.09 23.39 -11.98
C VAL A 299 12.90 22.21 -12.94
N LEU A 300 12.61 21.02 -12.41
CA LEU A 300 12.39 19.82 -13.23
C LEU A 300 10.92 19.65 -13.57
N LYS A 301 10.60 19.45 -14.84
CA LYS A 301 9.27 19.03 -15.29
C LYS A 301 9.06 17.56 -14.95
N LEU A 302 8.07 17.26 -14.11
CA LEU A 302 7.75 15.90 -13.68
C LEU A 302 6.36 15.49 -14.16
N LEU A 303 6.26 14.35 -14.82
CA LEU A 303 4.98 13.74 -15.19
C LEU A 303 4.57 12.70 -14.13
N ASP A 304 3.46 12.93 -13.43
CA ASP A 304 2.93 12.02 -12.40
C ASP A 304 1.73 11.24 -12.97
N ILE A 305 2.01 10.03 -13.48
CA ILE A 305 1.07 9.21 -14.22
C ILE A 305 0.21 8.41 -13.23
N GLY A 306 -1.11 8.44 -13.41
CA GLY A 306 -2.08 7.72 -12.57
C GLY A 306 -2.21 8.32 -11.17
N SER A 307 -2.11 9.65 -11.09
CA SER A 307 -2.12 10.41 -9.85
C SER A 307 -3.35 11.29 -9.76
N SER A 308 -4.33 10.81 -8.99
CA SER A 308 -5.57 11.56 -8.71
C SER A 308 -5.36 12.88 -7.95
N GLY A 309 -4.13 13.24 -7.56
CA GLY A 309 -3.80 14.48 -6.86
C GLY A 309 -2.38 15.00 -7.14
N CYS A 310 -2.03 16.18 -6.63
CA CYS A 310 -0.72 16.81 -6.88
C CYS A 310 0.30 16.44 -5.80
N LEU A 311 0.72 15.17 -5.78
CA LEU A 311 1.57 14.61 -4.71
C LEU A 311 2.96 15.25 -4.61
N PHE A 312 3.43 15.83 -5.71
CA PHE A 312 4.75 16.46 -5.80
C PHE A 312 4.72 17.99 -5.65
N GLU A 313 3.55 18.62 -5.50
CA GLU A 313 3.41 20.07 -5.31
C GLU A 313 4.20 20.65 -4.14
N PRO A 314 4.39 19.93 -3.00
CA PRO A 314 5.22 20.44 -1.91
C PRO A 314 6.73 20.55 -2.21
N PHE A 315 7.22 20.08 -3.36
CA PHE A 315 8.64 20.11 -3.72
C PHE A 315 8.93 21.23 -4.73
N PRO A 316 9.49 22.37 -4.31
CA PRO A 316 9.66 23.55 -5.17
C PRO A 316 10.62 23.35 -6.34
N GLU A 317 11.51 22.36 -6.27
CA GLU A 317 12.41 21.99 -7.36
C GLU A 317 11.73 21.17 -8.48
N LEU A 318 10.45 20.79 -8.30
CA LEU A 318 9.67 20.02 -9.25
C LEU A 318 8.46 20.82 -9.73
N LEU A 319 8.20 20.79 -11.03
CA LEU A 319 6.99 21.28 -11.67
C LEU A 319 6.16 20.06 -12.13
N PRO A 320 5.24 19.56 -11.29
CA PRO A 320 4.51 18.35 -11.59
C PRO A 320 3.32 18.60 -12.52
N THR A 321 3.15 17.73 -13.51
CA THR A 321 1.92 17.53 -14.29
C THR A 321 1.32 16.21 -13.85
N ALA A 322 0.28 16.25 -13.02
CA ALA A 322 -0.43 15.07 -12.55
C ALA A 322 -1.59 14.71 -13.48
N LEU A 323 -1.79 13.44 -13.77
CA LEU A 323 -2.87 12.95 -14.60
C LEU A 323 -3.47 11.65 -14.08
N ASP A 324 -4.78 11.49 -14.20
CA ASP A 324 -5.52 10.32 -13.72
C ASP A 324 -6.80 10.11 -14.54
N LEU A 325 -7.36 8.90 -14.53
CA LEU A 325 -8.67 8.64 -15.15
C LEU A 325 -9.81 9.44 -14.49
N HIS A 326 -9.68 9.74 -13.21
CA HIS A 326 -10.67 10.51 -12.46
C HIS A 326 -9.98 11.37 -11.39
N PRO A 327 -9.45 12.55 -11.76
CA PRO A 327 -8.69 13.39 -10.85
C PRO A 327 -9.59 13.87 -9.70
N SER A 328 -9.07 13.82 -8.48
CA SER A 328 -9.72 14.38 -7.28
C SER A 328 -9.25 15.80 -6.95
N HIS A 329 -8.15 16.24 -7.56
CA HIS A 329 -7.55 17.55 -7.33
C HIS A 329 -7.72 18.48 -8.54
N PRO A 330 -8.04 19.78 -8.34
CA PRO A 330 -8.28 20.73 -9.44
C PRO A 330 -7.09 20.95 -10.39
N LYS A 331 -5.86 20.64 -9.96
CA LYS A 331 -4.65 20.79 -10.80
C LYS A 331 -4.22 19.49 -11.50
N ALA A 332 -4.90 18.37 -11.23
CA ALA A 332 -4.63 17.11 -11.91
C ALA A 332 -5.52 16.99 -13.15
N TYR A 333 -4.97 16.53 -14.26
CA TYR A 333 -5.72 16.35 -15.50
C TYR A 333 -6.51 15.04 -15.50
N GLU A 334 -7.70 15.07 -16.11
CA GLU A 334 -8.41 13.87 -16.50
C GLU A 334 -7.74 13.28 -17.74
N CYS A 335 -7.36 12.00 -17.71
CA CYS A 335 -6.58 11.38 -18.77
C CYS A 335 -6.67 9.84 -18.73
N ASP A 336 -7.07 9.25 -19.87
CA ASP A 336 -6.75 7.86 -20.18
C ASP A 336 -5.36 7.81 -20.82
N PHE A 337 -4.33 7.53 -20.01
CA PHE A 337 -2.94 7.58 -20.45
C PHE A 337 -2.65 6.64 -21.63
N LEU A 338 -3.38 5.54 -21.79
CA LEU A 338 -3.23 4.64 -22.94
C LEU A 338 -3.74 5.27 -24.25
N LYS A 339 -4.69 6.22 -24.17
CA LYS A 339 -5.24 6.97 -25.31
C LYS A 339 -4.59 8.34 -25.52
N LEU A 340 -3.87 8.86 -24.53
CA LEU A 340 -3.13 10.12 -24.64
C LEU A 340 -2.23 10.14 -25.87
N GLU A 341 -2.32 11.17 -26.69
CA GLU A 341 -1.43 11.37 -27.83
C GLU A 341 -0.09 11.95 -27.37
N VAL A 342 1.00 11.45 -27.95
CA VAL A 342 2.31 12.07 -27.83
C VAL A 342 2.50 12.96 -29.06
N GLY A 343 2.54 14.26 -28.84
CA GLY A 343 2.79 15.25 -29.88
C GLY A 343 4.26 15.42 -30.19
N GLU A 344 4.56 16.22 -31.22
CA GLU A 344 5.93 16.62 -31.52
C GLU A 344 6.56 17.42 -30.35
N PRO A 345 7.89 17.39 -30.19
CA PRO A 345 8.57 18.21 -29.19
C PRO A 345 8.26 19.71 -29.34
N ASN A 346 8.26 20.43 -28.21
CA ASN A 346 7.96 21.88 -28.14
C ASN A 346 6.55 22.27 -28.62
N THR A 347 5.62 21.31 -28.71
CA THR A 347 4.20 21.62 -28.92
C THR A 347 3.51 21.93 -27.59
N GLY A 348 2.44 22.72 -27.62
CA GLY A 348 1.66 23.00 -26.42
C GLY A 348 0.87 21.77 -25.94
N ILE A 349 0.55 21.75 -24.65
CA ILE A 349 -0.43 20.83 -24.07
C ILE A 349 -1.79 21.05 -24.75
N VAL A 350 -2.48 19.97 -25.12
CA VAL A 350 -3.87 20.04 -25.60
C VAL A 350 -4.78 19.39 -24.57
N ALA A 351 -5.62 20.22 -23.96
CA ALA A 351 -6.67 19.80 -23.05
C ALA A 351 -8.00 20.43 -23.46
N GLU A 352 -9.07 19.66 -23.31
CA GLU A 352 -10.46 20.10 -23.45
C GLU A 352 -11.03 20.48 -22.07
N ASP A 353 -12.11 21.25 -22.05
CA ASP A 353 -12.83 21.52 -20.81
C ASP A 353 -13.36 20.20 -20.22
N SER A 354 -13.15 20.03 -18.91
CA SER A 354 -13.73 18.93 -18.14
C SER A 354 -14.39 19.47 -16.88
N ALA A 355 -15.43 18.77 -16.42
CA ALA A 355 -16.02 19.00 -15.10
C ALA A 355 -15.10 18.56 -13.95
N LEU A 356 -13.97 17.90 -14.27
CA LEU A 356 -13.01 17.36 -13.32
C LEU A 356 -11.63 17.97 -13.54
N GLY A 357 -10.94 18.22 -12.43
CA GLY A 357 -9.52 18.54 -12.45
C GLY A 357 -9.18 19.79 -13.27
N ALA A 358 -8.04 19.74 -13.95
CA ALA A 358 -7.50 20.83 -14.77
C ALA A 358 -7.99 20.79 -16.24
N GLY A 359 -8.88 19.86 -16.59
CA GLY A 359 -9.31 19.59 -17.96
C GLY A 359 -9.04 18.16 -18.41
N LEU A 360 -9.64 17.79 -19.54
CA LEU A 360 -9.47 16.49 -20.20
C LEU A 360 -8.27 16.53 -21.14
N LEU A 361 -7.17 15.91 -20.73
CA LEU A 361 -5.91 15.92 -21.45
C LEU A 361 -5.94 14.96 -22.64
N ARG A 362 -5.74 15.51 -23.84
CA ARG A 362 -5.71 14.77 -25.11
C ARG A 362 -4.31 14.51 -25.62
N ARG A 363 -3.42 15.49 -25.46
CA ARG A 363 -2.06 15.43 -25.98
C ARG A 363 -1.06 16.10 -25.06
N LEU A 364 0.09 15.45 -24.90
CA LEU A 364 1.29 16.06 -24.32
C LEU A 364 2.41 16.12 -25.37
N PRO A 365 3.25 17.15 -25.34
CA PRO A 365 4.46 17.20 -26.15
C PRO A 365 5.44 16.09 -25.79
N GLY A 366 6.01 15.45 -26.82
CA GLY A 366 7.07 14.47 -26.67
C GLY A 366 8.36 15.12 -26.16
N GLN A 367 9.17 14.33 -25.47
CA GLN A 367 10.49 14.74 -24.98
C GLN A 367 10.53 16.00 -24.09
N GLU A 368 9.45 16.31 -23.38
CA GLU A 368 9.34 17.52 -22.58
C GLU A 368 9.65 17.32 -21.09
N PHE A 369 9.42 16.12 -20.55
CA PHE A 369 9.51 15.90 -19.10
C PHE A 369 10.90 15.40 -18.70
N ASP A 370 11.49 15.99 -17.66
CA ASP A 370 12.76 15.50 -17.10
C ASP A 370 12.56 14.13 -16.42
N ALA A 371 11.43 13.95 -15.73
CA ALA A 371 11.11 12.72 -15.03
C ALA A 371 9.64 12.29 -15.24
N ALA A 372 9.41 10.98 -15.23
CA ALA A 372 8.09 10.37 -15.28
C ALA A 372 7.96 9.37 -14.12
N VAL A 373 6.88 9.50 -13.34
CA VAL A 373 6.59 8.66 -12.19
C VAL A 373 5.36 7.83 -12.48
N MET A 374 5.44 6.54 -12.16
CA MET A 374 4.29 5.64 -12.08
C MET A 374 4.28 5.02 -10.68
N SER A 375 3.43 5.56 -9.80
CA SER A 375 3.25 5.05 -8.44
C SER A 375 2.00 4.20 -8.34
N CYS A 376 2.17 2.89 -8.13
CA CYS A 376 1.16 1.85 -8.04
C CYS A 376 0.31 1.67 -9.31
N VAL A 377 0.66 2.30 -10.44
CA VAL A 377 -0.15 2.26 -11.66
C VAL A 377 -0.12 0.90 -12.34
N LEU A 378 1.07 0.33 -12.51
CA LEU A 378 1.26 -0.84 -13.36
C LEU A 378 0.56 -2.07 -12.76
N SER A 379 0.48 -2.21 -11.43
CA SER A 379 -0.28 -3.29 -10.80
C SER A 379 -1.80 -3.24 -11.03
N TYR A 380 -2.36 -2.08 -11.37
CA TYR A 380 -3.78 -1.94 -11.73
C TYR A 380 -4.07 -2.29 -13.19
N VAL A 381 -3.09 -2.10 -14.06
CA VAL A 381 -3.22 -2.44 -15.48
C VAL A 381 -3.15 -3.95 -15.61
N GLN A 382 -4.19 -4.51 -16.18
CA GLN A 382 -4.42 -5.94 -16.15
C GLN A 382 -3.71 -6.71 -17.28
N ASP A 383 -3.40 -6.05 -18.38
CA ASP A 383 -2.77 -6.66 -19.54
C ASP A 383 -1.25 -6.37 -19.56
N PRO A 384 -0.39 -7.39 -19.65
CA PRO A 384 1.07 -7.21 -19.72
C PRO A 384 1.55 -6.35 -20.88
N ALA A 385 0.92 -6.44 -22.05
CA ALA A 385 1.26 -5.63 -23.21
C ALA A 385 0.82 -4.18 -23.02
N LEU A 386 -0.33 -3.93 -22.38
CA LEU A 386 -0.74 -2.56 -22.03
C LEU A 386 0.21 -1.93 -21.00
N ARG A 387 0.72 -2.70 -20.03
CA ARG A 387 1.77 -2.20 -19.10
C ARG A 387 3.03 -1.79 -19.85
N ALA A 388 3.49 -2.62 -20.79
CA ALA A 388 4.62 -2.28 -21.65
C ALA A 388 4.37 -0.97 -22.42
N ARG A 389 3.21 -0.86 -23.08
CA ARG A 389 2.82 0.35 -23.82
C ARG A 389 2.75 1.62 -22.97
N MET A 390 2.31 1.52 -21.71
CA MET A 390 2.34 2.67 -20.81
C MET A 390 3.78 3.10 -20.51
N VAL A 391 4.69 2.16 -20.27
CA VAL A 391 6.10 2.50 -20.04
C VAL A 391 6.75 3.08 -21.29
N GLU A 392 6.46 2.52 -22.47
CA GLU A 392 6.94 3.07 -23.75
C GLU A 392 6.46 4.51 -23.93
N LYS A 393 5.15 4.76 -23.74
CA LYS A 393 4.61 6.11 -23.87
C LYS A 393 5.23 7.08 -22.88
N ALA A 394 5.45 6.66 -21.62
CA ALA A 394 6.15 7.48 -20.64
C ALA A 394 7.58 7.82 -21.13
N CYS A 395 8.28 6.89 -21.77
CA CYS A 395 9.60 7.14 -22.35
C CYS A 395 9.54 8.08 -23.57
N ASP A 396 8.46 8.07 -24.36
CA ASP A 396 8.29 9.03 -25.49
C ASP A 396 8.12 10.47 -25.00
N LEU A 397 7.53 10.64 -23.82
CA LEU A 397 7.32 11.93 -23.17
C LEU A 397 8.57 12.45 -22.42
N LEU A 398 9.54 11.58 -22.15
CA LEU A 398 10.76 11.94 -21.42
C LEU A 398 11.77 12.66 -22.32
N ALA A 399 12.27 13.80 -21.82
CA ALA A 399 13.46 14.46 -22.32
C ALA A 399 14.69 13.55 -22.15
N ARG A 400 15.81 13.91 -22.80
CA ARG A 400 17.07 13.16 -22.72
C ARG A 400 18.21 14.03 -22.19
N PRO A 401 18.97 13.58 -21.17
CA PRO A 401 18.72 12.37 -20.38
C PRO A 401 17.47 12.53 -19.50
N GLY A 402 16.66 11.47 -19.39
CA GLY A 402 15.40 11.47 -18.65
C GLY A 402 15.36 10.38 -17.57
N LEU A 403 14.42 10.49 -16.64
CA LEU A 403 14.29 9.56 -15.51
C LEU A 403 12.90 8.94 -15.44
N LEU A 404 12.82 7.61 -15.57
CA LEU A 404 11.61 6.82 -15.31
C LEU A 404 11.68 6.25 -13.89
N LEU A 405 10.66 6.54 -13.08
CA LEU A 405 10.55 6.13 -11.69
C LEU A 405 9.31 5.27 -11.50
N LEU A 406 9.53 4.02 -11.09
CA LEU A 406 8.46 3.05 -10.84
C LEU A 406 8.43 2.74 -9.35
N VAL A 407 7.29 2.96 -8.71
CA VAL A 407 7.04 2.52 -7.34
C VAL A 407 5.78 1.68 -7.37
N ASP A 408 5.84 0.40 -7.03
CA ASP A 408 4.64 -0.42 -7.03
C ASP A 408 4.65 -1.44 -5.89
N THR A 409 3.47 -1.93 -5.55
CA THR A 409 3.27 -2.89 -4.46
C THR A 409 3.89 -4.25 -4.78
N PHE A 410 3.94 -5.14 -3.77
CA PHE A 410 4.38 -6.54 -3.91
C PHE A 410 3.43 -7.43 -4.74
N THR A 411 2.61 -6.82 -5.58
CA THR A 411 1.81 -7.49 -6.60
C THR A 411 2.64 -7.75 -7.86
N ILE A 412 3.63 -6.89 -8.15
CA ILE A 412 4.61 -7.12 -9.22
C ILE A 412 5.40 -8.39 -8.90
N ASP A 413 5.98 -8.45 -7.70
CA ASP A 413 6.82 -9.56 -7.26
C ASP A 413 6.74 -9.72 -5.74
N ARG A 414 7.24 -10.84 -5.19
CA ARG A 414 7.26 -11.05 -3.74
C ARG A 414 8.33 -10.17 -3.11
N LYS A 415 8.07 -9.76 -1.87
CA LYS A 415 8.98 -8.96 -1.05
C LYS A 415 10.40 -9.53 -0.95
N THR A 416 10.55 -10.86 -0.95
CA THR A 416 11.82 -11.56 -0.79
C THR A 416 12.54 -11.84 -2.12
N CYS A 417 11.93 -11.54 -3.27
CA CYS A 417 12.40 -12.03 -4.56
C CYS A 417 13.61 -11.32 -5.16
N GLN A 418 14.25 -10.36 -4.48
CA GLN A 418 15.31 -9.45 -4.99
C GLN A 418 16.07 -9.94 -6.24
N PHE A 419 15.45 -9.82 -7.42
CA PHE A 419 15.97 -10.30 -8.71
C PHE A 419 16.41 -11.77 -8.73
N SER A 420 15.70 -12.72 -8.11
CA SER A 420 15.92 -14.17 -8.24
C SER A 420 15.61 -14.66 -9.67
N LYS A 421 15.92 -15.94 -9.99
CA LYS A 421 15.74 -16.49 -11.35
C LYS A 421 14.33 -16.35 -11.89
N ASP A 422 13.35 -16.48 -11.02
CA ASP A 422 11.92 -16.43 -11.37
C ASP A 422 11.28 -15.08 -11.02
N SER A 423 12.12 -14.05 -10.79
CA SER A 423 11.66 -12.72 -10.39
C SER A 423 11.13 -11.94 -11.58
N MET A 424 9.91 -11.42 -11.46
CA MET A 424 9.33 -10.48 -12.43
C MET A 424 10.18 -9.22 -12.53
N LEU A 425 10.82 -8.77 -11.44
CA LEU A 425 11.72 -7.62 -11.46
C LEU A 425 12.94 -7.87 -12.35
N ARG A 426 13.42 -9.11 -12.45
CA ARG A 426 14.51 -9.48 -13.36
C ARG A 426 14.07 -9.42 -14.81
N GLU A 427 12.88 -9.94 -15.11
CA GLU A 427 12.29 -9.85 -16.45
C GLU A 427 12.08 -8.40 -16.88
N TRP A 428 11.56 -7.55 -15.99
CA TRP A 428 11.37 -6.13 -16.23
C TRP A 428 12.70 -5.43 -16.49
N ARG A 429 13.71 -5.68 -15.65
CA ARG A 429 15.05 -5.13 -15.84
C ARG A 429 15.64 -5.51 -17.19
N ALA A 430 15.49 -6.76 -17.61
CA ALA A 430 15.96 -7.22 -18.92
C ALA A 430 15.21 -6.52 -20.06
N SER A 431 13.86 -6.50 -20.01
CA SER A 431 13.02 -5.83 -21.00
C SER A 431 13.36 -4.34 -21.13
N PHE A 432 13.51 -3.62 -20.01
CA PHE A 432 13.89 -2.21 -20.01
C PHE A 432 15.30 -1.98 -20.55
N ALA A 433 16.25 -2.87 -20.26
CA ALA A 433 17.60 -2.78 -20.82
C ALA A 433 17.61 -3.00 -22.35
N GLU A 434 16.78 -3.91 -22.86
CA GLU A 434 16.58 -4.13 -24.30
C GLU A 434 15.95 -2.90 -24.97
N ALA A 435 15.04 -2.20 -24.28
CA ALA A 435 14.45 -0.93 -24.75
C ALA A 435 15.34 0.30 -24.54
N GLY A 436 16.62 0.12 -24.19
CA GLY A 436 17.59 1.21 -24.09
C GLY A 436 17.54 2.01 -22.78
N LEU A 437 16.80 1.56 -21.76
CA LEU A 437 16.85 2.14 -20.43
C LEU A 437 18.00 1.56 -19.60
N THR A 438 18.60 2.39 -18.75
CA THR A 438 19.62 1.94 -17.79
C THR A 438 19.08 1.96 -16.37
N MET A 439 19.00 0.80 -15.72
CA MET A 439 18.65 0.74 -14.30
C MET A 439 19.73 1.43 -13.46
N LEU A 440 19.31 2.46 -12.72
CA LEU A 440 20.17 3.20 -11.80
C LEU A 440 20.12 2.59 -10.41
N GLN A 441 18.91 2.33 -9.92
CA GLN A 441 18.68 1.88 -8.55
C GLN A 441 17.43 1.02 -8.46
N TYR A 442 17.53 0.01 -7.59
CA TYR A 442 16.39 -0.69 -7.03
C TYR A 442 16.42 -0.57 -5.51
N GLN A 443 15.27 -0.38 -4.90
CA GLN A 443 15.13 -0.36 -3.45
C GLN A 443 13.84 -1.06 -3.03
N LEU A 444 13.95 -1.91 -2.02
CA LEU A 444 12.79 -2.49 -1.35
C LEU A 444 12.30 -1.51 -0.27
N LEU A 445 11.17 -0.86 -0.51
CA LEU A 445 10.47 -0.04 0.47
C LEU A 445 9.57 -0.93 1.35
N PRO A 446 9.02 -0.44 2.48
CA PRO A 446 8.31 -1.29 3.43
C PRO A 446 7.16 -2.12 2.84
N ASN A 447 6.47 -1.57 1.82
CA ASN A 447 5.31 -2.19 1.16
C ASN A 447 5.37 -2.13 -0.38
N SER A 448 6.51 -1.77 -0.96
CA SER A 448 6.64 -1.58 -2.40
C SER A 448 8.06 -1.86 -2.91
N HIS A 449 8.15 -2.20 -4.18
CA HIS A 449 9.38 -2.14 -4.95
C HIS A 449 9.51 -0.75 -5.55
N ALA A 450 10.69 -0.15 -5.47
CA ALA A 450 11.01 1.11 -6.09
C ALA A 450 12.19 0.93 -7.05
N MET A 451 12.04 1.40 -8.28
CA MET A 451 13.01 1.24 -9.36
C MET A 451 13.19 2.54 -10.13
N ALA A 452 14.44 2.90 -10.37
CA ALA A 452 14.83 4.07 -11.14
C ALA A 452 15.57 3.64 -12.39
N PHE A 453 15.10 4.09 -13.54
CA PHE A 453 15.70 3.84 -14.85
C PHE A 453 15.99 5.18 -15.52
N ALA A 454 17.20 5.34 -16.03
CA ALA A 454 17.54 6.47 -16.88
C ALA A 454 17.25 6.14 -18.33
N LEU A 455 16.73 7.12 -19.05
CA LEU A 455 16.75 7.20 -20.49
C LEU A 455 17.99 8.01 -20.91
N PRO A 456 19.05 7.39 -21.46
CA PRO A 456 20.28 8.09 -21.78
C PRO A 456 20.11 9.13 -22.90
N GLN A 457 21.13 9.98 -23.06
CA GLN A 457 21.26 10.85 -24.23
C GLN A 457 21.25 10.03 -25.53
N ALA A 458 20.79 10.66 -26.62
CA ALA A 458 20.77 10.03 -27.94
C ALA A 458 22.19 9.59 -28.34
N GLY A 459 22.31 8.40 -28.93
CA GLY A 459 23.59 7.81 -29.34
C GLY A 459 24.42 7.15 -28.22
N LEU A 460 23.94 7.18 -26.97
CA LEU A 460 24.64 6.60 -25.80
C LEU A 460 23.94 5.40 -25.15
N GLY A 461 22.76 5.02 -25.65
CA GLY A 461 22.05 3.81 -25.28
C GLY A 461 21.97 2.83 -26.45
N ASN A 462 21.44 1.63 -26.18
CA ASN A 462 21.00 0.74 -27.24
C ASN A 462 19.91 1.42 -28.07
N GLU A 463 19.79 1.05 -29.35
CA GLU A 463 18.60 1.40 -30.12
C GLU A 463 17.35 0.95 -29.37
N ARG A 464 16.35 1.83 -29.36
CA ARG A 464 15.14 1.58 -28.58
C ARG A 464 14.30 0.53 -29.29
N THR A 465 14.27 -0.66 -28.71
CA THR A 465 13.34 -1.72 -29.12
C THR A 465 12.01 -1.60 -28.38
N ALA A 466 10.96 -2.19 -28.95
CA ALA A 466 9.68 -2.30 -28.27
C ALA A 466 9.81 -3.16 -27.00
N LEU A 467 9.15 -2.75 -25.93
CA LEU A 467 9.14 -3.47 -24.67
C LEU A 467 8.38 -4.78 -24.81
N ARG A 468 8.96 -5.85 -24.25
CA ARG A 468 8.23 -7.10 -24.05
C ARG A 468 7.09 -6.88 -23.05
N PRO A 469 6.00 -7.66 -23.14
CA PRO A 469 4.90 -7.59 -22.18
C PRO A 469 5.39 -7.71 -20.73
N LEU A 470 5.06 -6.73 -19.89
CA LEU A 470 5.57 -6.64 -18.52
C LEU A 470 4.71 -7.49 -17.59
N ARG A 471 5.14 -8.69 -17.22
CA ARG A 471 4.36 -9.60 -16.37
C ARG A 471 4.43 -9.21 -14.89
N VAL A 472 3.36 -9.46 -14.16
CA VAL A 472 3.33 -9.41 -12.69
C VAL A 472 3.05 -10.80 -12.13
N ARG A 473 3.25 -11.00 -10.81
CA ARG A 473 3.03 -12.31 -10.16
C ARG A 473 1.69 -12.95 -10.51
N ARG A 474 0.63 -12.14 -10.58
CA ARG A 474 -0.72 -12.62 -10.94
C ARG A 474 -0.76 -13.26 -12.33
N ASP A 475 0.00 -12.76 -13.30
CA ASP A 475 0.01 -13.33 -14.64
C ASP A 475 0.72 -14.68 -14.63
N ALA A 476 1.86 -14.78 -13.93
CA ALA A 476 2.56 -16.05 -13.74
C ALA A 476 1.65 -17.10 -13.06
N ASP A 477 0.88 -16.70 -12.05
CA ASP A 477 -0.08 -17.59 -11.39
C ASP A 477 -1.21 -18.04 -12.35
N MET A 478 -1.65 -17.16 -13.26
CA MET A 478 -2.67 -17.46 -14.27
C MET A 478 -2.14 -18.38 -15.37
N ASP A 479 -0.91 -18.17 -15.82
CA ASP A 479 -0.24 -19.01 -16.82
C ASP A 479 -0.02 -20.42 -16.26
N ALA A 480 0.49 -20.54 -15.04
CA ALA A 480 0.64 -21.83 -14.36
C ALA A 480 -0.71 -22.58 -14.21
N ARG A 481 -1.82 -21.86 -13.99
CA ARG A 481 -3.16 -22.47 -13.97
C ARG A 481 -3.60 -22.95 -15.35
N ARG A 482 -3.32 -22.17 -16.41
CA ARG A 482 -3.63 -22.55 -17.80
C ARG A 482 -2.84 -23.79 -18.21
N GLU A 483 -1.55 -23.84 -17.88
CA GLU A 483 -0.68 -24.99 -18.14
C GLU A 483 -1.17 -26.25 -17.41
N ARG A 484 -1.51 -26.15 -16.12
CA ARG A 484 -2.11 -27.27 -15.38
C ARG A 484 -3.42 -27.75 -16.00
N LYS A 485 -4.25 -26.82 -16.46
CA LYS A 485 -5.52 -27.15 -17.13
C LYS A 485 -5.27 -27.85 -18.47
N ALA A 486 -4.34 -27.35 -19.27
CA ALA A 486 -3.93 -27.95 -20.54
C ALA A 486 -3.34 -29.35 -20.33
N ALA A 487 -2.45 -29.52 -19.36
CA ALA A 487 -1.89 -30.81 -18.99
C ALA A 487 -2.97 -31.80 -18.55
N LYS A 488 -3.95 -31.36 -17.75
CA LYS A 488 -5.09 -32.19 -17.34
C LYS A 488 -5.96 -32.61 -18.53
N TYR A 489 -6.19 -31.72 -19.50
CA TYR A 489 -6.92 -32.06 -20.72
C TYR A 489 -6.15 -33.08 -21.56
N MET A 490 -4.85 -32.87 -21.76
CA MET A 490 -3.98 -33.81 -22.48
C MET A 490 -3.94 -35.19 -21.81
N SER A 491 -3.89 -35.26 -20.48
CA SER A 491 -3.90 -36.53 -19.75
C SER A 491 -5.27 -37.22 -19.70
N SER A 492 -6.36 -36.47 -19.92
CA SER A 492 -7.73 -37.00 -19.84
C SER A 492 -8.24 -37.62 -21.15
N GLY A 493 -7.46 -37.60 -22.24
CA GLY A 493 -7.83 -38.21 -23.52
C GLY A 493 -9.01 -37.54 -24.24
N GLN A 494 -9.53 -36.41 -23.73
CA GLN A 494 -10.56 -35.62 -24.42
C GLN A 494 -9.93 -34.83 -25.56
N VAL A 495 -9.75 -35.50 -26.71
CA VAL A 495 -9.43 -34.86 -27.99
C VAL A 495 -10.72 -34.23 -28.53
N PHE A 496 -10.80 -32.90 -28.55
CA PHE A 496 -11.76 -32.24 -29.42
C PHE A 496 -11.22 -32.28 -30.85
N PHE A 497 -11.89 -33.01 -31.73
CA PHE A 497 -11.84 -32.70 -33.16
C PHE A 497 -12.43 -31.29 -33.31
N ALA A 498 -11.58 -30.31 -33.65
CA ALA A 498 -12.06 -29.05 -34.17
C ALA A 498 -12.69 -29.30 -35.54
N SER A 499 -13.95 -29.69 -35.57
CA SER A 499 -14.75 -29.74 -36.79
C SER A 499 -15.17 -28.32 -37.17
N GLY A 500 -14.74 -27.89 -38.37
CA GLY A 500 -15.50 -26.91 -39.15
C GLY A 500 -14.89 -25.52 -39.26
N CYS A 501 -13.83 -25.39 -40.07
CA CYS A 501 -13.69 -24.27 -41.01
C CYS A 501 -13.01 -24.81 -42.28
N HIS A 502 -13.82 -25.36 -43.19
CA HIS A 502 -13.50 -25.50 -44.61
C HIS A 502 -14.55 -24.71 -45.36
N GLY A 503 -14.11 -23.73 -46.14
CA GLY A 503 -15.00 -22.97 -47.01
C GLY A 503 -14.45 -21.61 -47.38
N TRP A 504 -13.34 -21.58 -48.13
CA TRP A 504 -13.03 -20.55 -49.13
C TRP A 504 -12.16 -21.23 -50.20
N GLN A 505 -12.80 -21.63 -51.29
CA GLN A 505 -12.21 -21.67 -52.64
C GLN A 505 -12.54 -20.33 -53.30
#